data_AF-A0A4R6J3E6-F1
#
_entry.id   AF-A0A4R6J3E6-F1
#
_cell.length_a   1.000
_cell.length_b   1.000
_cell.length_c   1.000
_cell.angle_alpha   90.00
_cell.angle_beta   90.00
_cell.angle_gamma   90.00
#
_symmetry.space_group_name_H-M   'P 1'
#
loop_
_entity.id
_entity.type
_entity.pdbx_description
1 polymer ?
#
loop_
_entity_poly.entity_id
_entity_poly.type
_entity_poly.pdbx_seq_one_letter_code
_entity_poly.pdbx_strand_id
1 'polypeptide(L)'
;MSRMRIVAAAASAALMLAACGDGQESSAPEASPASVSPAEPTGSPLSKADIVALAAAFGDNPLTGGQTAPRLYRWVNDRVAVFVQFDERDPAKATALRYVGVSVKGVFCAENQPGGAKGGFPHFHRLNAADYAKGHAGPPGTPGYWLSWVAVDEFAQRDGRQVKPGVDYEFSPTPAPPRCGAKLPKTDFAAPGAKALSEADLAALAGLFTDNPLTGGQTAPRLYRWVNKDVAVFIQLDKSDPAEATAVRYIGISVRGEFCKSKQPSVDFPHFHRTHAAEYSKGHGQAPGDRGYWLLWMATDTFKQRDGRQVSPGVDREFSPTPPPAC
;
A
#
# COMPACT_ATOMS: atom_id res chain seq x y z
N MET A 1 -29.61 -25.98 60.18
CA MET A 1 -29.80 -27.45 60.29
C MET A 1 -28.45 -28.12 60.14
N SER A 2 -28.13 -29.05 61.06
CA SER A 2 -27.21 -30.19 60.97
C SER A 2 -25.84 -30.06 60.29
N ARG A 3 -24.75 -30.20 61.08
CA ARG A 3 -23.88 -31.42 61.20
C ARG A 3 -22.78 -31.41 60.11
N MET A 4 -21.53 -31.81 60.29
CA MET A 4 -20.70 -32.50 61.31
C MET A 4 -19.23 -32.12 60.93
N ARG A 5 -18.30 -31.85 61.85
CA ARG A 5 -17.38 -32.81 62.53
C ARG A 5 -16.65 -33.73 61.53
N ILE A 6 -15.34 -34.03 61.56
CA ILE A 6 -14.30 -34.01 62.60
C ILE A 6 -12.97 -34.57 61.97
N VAL A 7 -11.82 -34.04 62.41
CA VAL A 7 -10.52 -34.70 62.79
C VAL A 7 -9.76 -35.51 61.71
N ALA A 8 -8.57 -35.03 61.31
CA ALA A 8 -7.19 -35.37 61.78
C ALA A 8 -6.66 -36.71 61.20
N ALA A 9 -5.37 -36.93 60.97
CA ALA A 9 -4.26 -36.75 61.89
C ALA A 9 -2.91 -36.64 61.16
N ALA A 10 -1.96 -36.02 61.85
CA ALA A 10 -0.54 -36.03 61.56
C ALA A 10 0.09 -37.40 61.89
N ALA A 11 1.18 -37.74 61.20
CA ALA A 11 2.26 -38.52 61.77
C ALA A 11 3.55 -38.28 60.97
N SER A 12 4.52 -37.66 61.62
CA SER A 12 5.92 -37.63 61.21
C SER A 12 6.59 -38.95 61.62
N ALA A 13 7.40 -39.53 60.74
CA ALA A 13 8.48 -40.43 61.13
C ALA A 13 9.60 -40.35 60.09
N ALA A 14 10.79 -39.99 60.57
CA ALA A 14 12.03 -39.99 59.81
C ALA A 14 12.60 -41.40 59.73
N LEU A 15 13.21 -41.74 58.59
CA LEU A 15 14.24 -42.78 58.50
C LEU A 15 15.27 -42.37 57.46
N MET A 16 16.48 -42.11 57.97
CA MET A 16 17.72 -42.04 57.21
C MET A 16 18.09 -43.45 56.75
N LEU A 17 18.39 -43.63 55.47
CA LEU A 17 19.18 -44.73 54.95
C LEU A 17 20.11 -44.18 53.87
N ALA A 18 21.40 -44.24 54.19
CA ALA A 18 22.49 -44.03 53.25
C ALA A 18 22.60 -45.25 52.31
N ALA A 19 22.73 -44.99 51.02
CA ALA A 19 23.21 -45.98 50.05
C ALA A 19 24.13 -45.27 49.05
N CYS A 20 25.39 -45.69 49.06
CA CYS A 20 26.37 -45.42 48.00
C CYS A 20 26.03 -46.24 46.76
N GLY A 21 26.24 -45.71 45.56
CA GLY A 21 26.28 -46.53 44.34
C GLY A 21 25.93 -45.79 43.06
N ASP A 22 26.98 -45.44 42.31
CA ASP A 22 27.13 -45.41 40.85
C ASP A 22 26.12 -44.68 39.94
N GLY A 23 26.69 -43.75 39.15
CA GLY A 23 26.39 -43.65 37.72
C GLY A 23 25.52 -42.49 37.29
N GLN A 24 26.14 -41.37 36.87
CA GLN A 24 25.72 -40.68 35.64
C GLN A 24 26.80 -39.70 35.18
N GLU A 25 27.47 -40.05 34.06
CA GLU A 25 28.19 -39.07 33.26
C GLU A 25 27.20 -37.98 32.82
N SER A 26 27.53 -36.74 33.16
CA SER A 26 26.80 -35.57 32.71
C SER A 26 27.11 -35.36 31.23
N SER A 27 26.27 -35.93 30.35
CA SER A 27 26.23 -35.54 28.94
C SER A 27 25.69 -34.11 28.85
N ALA A 28 26.56 -33.17 28.48
CA ALA A 28 26.17 -31.81 28.13
C ALA A 28 25.06 -31.84 27.06
N PRO A 29 24.03 -30.98 27.15
CA PRO A 29 22.98 -30.95 26.15
C PRO A 29 23.58 -30.53 24.81
N GLU A 30 23.45 -31.44 23.85
CA GLU A 30 23.76 -31.24 22.45
C GLU A 30 23.00 -30.01 21.96
N ALA A 31 23.73 -28.97 21.56
CA ALA A 31 23.15 -27.73 21.07
C ALA A 31 22.34 -28.06 19.81
N SER A 32 21.01 -27.95 19.90
CA SER A 32 20.12 -28.02 18.74
C SER A 32 20.68 -27.10 17.64
N PRO A 33 20.82 -27.57 16.39
CA PRO A 33 21.28 -26.74 15.31
C PRO A 33 20.36 -25.52 15.21
N ALA A 34 20.94 -24.33 15.35
CA ALA A 34 20.22 -23.07 15.16
C ALA A 34 19.54 -23.13 13.80
N SER A 35 18.21 -23.15 13.80
CA SER A 35 17.41 -23.11 12.59
C SER A 35 17.75 -21.82 11.86
N VAL A 36 18.52 -21.94 10.78
CA VAL A 36 18.81 -20.81 9.90
C VAL A 36 17.47 -20.36 9.34
N SER A 37 16.99 -19.22 9.81
CA SER A 37 15.76 -18.63 9.28
C SER A 37 15.96 -18.40 7.78
N PRO A 38 14.97 -18.73 6.92
CA PRO A 38 15.07 -18.51 5.49
C PRO A 38 15.47 -17.06 5.19
N ALA A 39 16.31 -16.85 4.17
CA ALA A 39 16.63 -15.51 3.71
C ALA A 39 15.36 -14.80 3.24
N GLU A 40 15.19 -13.54 3.65
CA GLU A 40 14.05 -12.73 3.20
C GLU A 40 14.13 -12.48 1.69
N PRO A 41 13.03 -12.63 0.94
CA PRO A 41 12.94 -12.22 -0.46
C PRO A 41 13.38 -10.77 -0.61
N THR A 42 14.28 -10.53 -1.56
CA THR A 42 14.73 -9.19 -1.95
C THR A 42 14.24 -8.83 -3.34
N GLY A 43 13.86 -7.57 -3.51
CA GLY A 43 13.42 -7.06 -4.80
C GLY A 43 14.58 -6.64 -5.69
N SER A 44 14.28 -6.43 -6.97
CA SER A 44 15.19 -5.81 -7.93
C SER A 44 14.59 -4.49 -8.41
N PRO A 45 15.42 -3.49 -8.74
CA PRO A 45 14.95 -2.33 -9.50
C PRO A 45 14.31 -2.74 -10.82
N LEU A 46 13.40 -1.90 -11.33
CA LEU A 46 12.82 -2.10 -12.66
C LEU A 46 13.93 -2.15 -13.71
N SER A 47 13.89 -3.15 -14.60
CA SER A 47 14.75 -3.15 -15.78
C SER A 47 14.32 -2.07 -16.76
N LYS A 48 15.18 -1.77 -17.75
CA LYS A 48 14.80 -0.84 -18.81
C LYS A 48 13.56 -1.28 -19.59
N ALA A 49 13.44 -2.59 -19.82
CA ALA A 49 12.28 -3.17 -20.47
C ALA A 49 11.02 -2.99 -19.62
N ASP A 50 11.12 -3.18 -18.29
CA ASP A 50 9.99 -2.99 -17.38
C ASP A 50 9.52 -1.54 -17.35
N ILE A 51 10.45 -0.57 -17.32
CA ILE A 51 10.12 0.86 -17.38
C ILE A 51 9.35 1.19 -18.66
N VAL A 52 9.83 0.70 -19.82
CA VAL A 52 9.17 0.94 -21.10
C VAL A 52 7.79 0.27 -21.16
N ALA A 53 7.68 -0.98 -20.69
CA ALA A 53 6.41 -1.71 -20.66
C ALA A 53 5.38 -1.02 -19.73
N LEU A 54 5.81 -0.61 -18.54
CA LEU A 54 4.98 0.12 -17.60
C LEU A 54 4.57 1.48 -18.16
N ALA A 55 5.49 2.23 -18.79
CA ALA A 55 5.16 3.50 -19.44
C ALA A 55 4.13 3.33 -20.56
N ALA A 56 4.25 2.28 -21.38
CA ALA A 56 3.34 1.99 -22.47
C ALA A 56 1.91 1.69 -21.99
N ALA A 57 1.76 1.04 -20.83
CA ALA A 57 0.45 0.78 -20.24
C ALA A 57 -0.23 2.04 -19.66
N PHE A 58 0.50 3.15 -19.52
CA PHE A 58 0.04 4.42 -18.95
C PHE A 58 0.01 5.56 -20.00
N GLY A 59 -0.54 5.26 -21.19
CA GLY A 59 -0.57 6.19 -22.31
C GLY A 59 -1.74 7.20 -22.34
N ASP A 60 -2.61 7.22 -21.33
CA ASP A 60 -3.78 8.10 -21.35
C ASP A 60 -3.39 9.57 -21.12
N ASN A 61 -4.14 10.49 -21.72
CA ASN A 61 -4.00 11.92 -21.48
C ASN A 61 -5.31 12.51 -20.93
N PRO A 62 -5.46 12.63 -19.59
CA PRO A 62 -6.67 13.17 -19.00
C PRO A 62 -6.77 14.70 -19.13
N LEU A 63 -5.69 15.39 -19.51
CA LEU A 63 -5.63 16.85 -19.55
C LEU A 63 -5.91 17.40 -20.96
N THR A 64 -6.48 18.60 -21.01
CA THR A 64 -6.78 19.33 -22.25
C THR A 64 -6.08 20.69 -22.28
N GLY A 65 -6.16 21.39 -23.42
CA GLY A 65 -5.65 22.77 -23.55
C GLY A 65 -4.16 22.89 -23.93
N GLY A 66 -3.49 21.78 -24.25
CA GLY A 66 -2.06 21.77 -24.63
C GLY A 66 -1.13 21.36 -23.49
N GLN A 67 -1.69 20.97 -22.34
CA GLN A 67 -0.92 20.48 -21.20
C GLN A 67 -0.22 19.16 -21.52
N THR A 68 0.99 18.98 -20.99
CA THR A 68 1.62 17.66 -20.93
C THR A 68 2.19 17.43 -19.55
N ALA A 69 1.66 16.43 -18.85
CA ALA A 69 2.10 16.10 -17.51
C ALA A 69 3.49 15.43 -17.51
N PRO A 70 4.28 15.59 -16.43
CA PRO A 70 5.52 14.85 -16.24
C PRO A 70 5.28 13.38 -15.84
N ARG A 71 4.02 13.02 -15.56
CA ARG A 71 3.55 11.69 -15.19
C ARG A 71 2.71 11.09 -16.33
N LEU A 72 2.62 9.77 -16.33
CA LEU A 72 1.88 8.96 -17.29
C LEU A 72 0.62 8.40 -16.61
N TYR A 73 -0.50 8.34 -17.33
CA TYR A 73 -1.81 8.01 -16.75
C TYR A 73 -2.43 6.78 -17.36
N ARG A 74 -3.25 6.10 -16.56
CA ARG A 74 -4.15 5.05 -17.02
C ARG A 74 -5.51 5.22 -16.37
N TRP A 75 -6.56 5.42 -17.15
CA TRP A 75 -7.94 5.36 -16.67
C TRP A 75 -8.24 3.95 -16.18
N VAL A 76 -8.77 3.85 -14.95
CA VAL A 76 -9.21 2.56 -14.38
C VAL A 76 -10.73 2.50 -14.27
N ASN A 77 -11.40 3.65 -14.30
CA ASN A 77 -12.83 3.83 -14.49
C ASN A 77 -13.10 5.24 -15.07
N ASP A 78 -14.37 5.62 -15.19
CA ASP A 78 -14.80 6.90 -15.72
C ASP A 78 -14.52 8.10 -14.79
N ARG A 79 -14.07 7.87 -13.55
CA ARG A 79 -13.84 8.90 -12.52
C ARG A 79 -12.39 8.98 -12.02
N VAL A 80 -11.64 7.90 -12.13
CA VAL A 80 -10.31 7.74 -11.53
C VAL A 80 -9.32 7.25 -12.58
N ALA A 81 -8.20 7.96 -12.68
CA ALA A 81 -7.01 7.48 -13.34
C ALA A 81 -5.94 7.15 -12.30
N VAL A 82 -5.20 6.06 -12.49
CA VAL A 82 -3.93 5.84 -11.79
C VAL A 82 -2.81 6.50 -12.59
N PHE A 83 -1.71 6.83 -11.94
CA PHE A 83 -0.54 7.37 -12.63
C PHE A 83 0.77 6.81 -12.11
N VAL A 84 1.78 6.89 -12.96
CA VAL A 84 3.19 6.62 -12.64
C VAL A 84 4.03 7.86 -12.98
N GLN A 85 5.05 8.14 -12.19
CA GLN A 85 6.05 9.16 -12.52
C GLN A 85 7.45 8.60 -12.27
N PHE A 86 8.24 8.60 -13.33
CA PHE A 86 9.64 8.20 -13.30
C PHE A 86 10.55 9.36 -12.87
N ASP A 87 11.82 9.05 -12.64
CA ASP A 87 12.88 10.01 -12.41
C ASP A 87 13.16 10.94 -13.59
N GLU A 88 12.98 10.43 -14.81
CA GLU A 88 13.02 11.18 -16.06
C GLU A 88 11.68 11.12 -16.79
N ARG A 89 11.34 12.21 -17.49
CA ARG A 89 10.08 12.29 -18.24
C ARG A 89 10.06 11.36 -19.45
N ASP A 90 11.22 11.16 -20.08
CA ASP A 90 11.38 10.23 -21.19
C ASP A 90 11.63 8.82 -20.61
N PRO A 91 10.70 7.85 -20.80
CA PRO A 91 10.88 6.48 -20.30
C PRO A 91 12.13 5.81 -20.86
N ALA A 92 12.60 6.21 -22.05
CA ALA A 92 13.85 5.73 -22.64
C ALA A 92 15.10 6.25 -21.92
N LYS A 93 14.98 7.26 -21.05
CA LYS A 93 16.07 7.78 -20.19
C LYS A 93 15.87 7.52 -18.70
N ALA A 94 14.64 7.21 -18.29
CA ALA A 94 14.33 6.86 -16.91
C ALA A 94 15.12 5.65 -16.40
N THR A 95 15.48 5.70 -15.12
CA THR A 95 16.19 4.62 -14.41
C THR A 95 15.42 4.10 -13.19
N ALA A 96 14.45 4.87 -12.70
CA ALA A 96 13.67 4.49 -11.52
C ALA A 96 12.22 5.02 -11.59
N LEU A 97 11.30 4.29 -10.98
CA LEU A 97 9.97 4.80 -10.66
C LEU A 97 10.05 5.60 -9.37
N ARG A 98 9.55 6.84 -9.36
CA ARG A 98 9.53 7.69 -8.16
C ARG A 98 8.18 7.70 -7.47
N TYR A 99 7.11 7.77 -8.25
CA TYR A 99 5.74 7.83 -7.71
C TYR A 99 4.78 6.90 -8.44
N VAL A 100 3.86 6.33 -7.67
CA VAL A 100 2.53 5.93 -8.14
C VAL A 100 1.47 6.82 -7.50
N GLY A 101 0.27 6.86 -8.06
CA GLY A 101 -0.79 7.65 -7.45
C GLY A 101 -2.16 7.47 -8.10
N VAL A 102 -3.13 8.16 -7.51
CA VAL A 102 -4.51 8.20 -7.99
C VAL A 102 -4.92 9.64 -8.28
N SER A 103 -5.66 9.84 -9.37
CA SER A 103 -6.16 11.11 -9.85
C SER A 103 -7.68 11.00 -10.00
N VAL A 104 -8.41 11.71 -9.14
CA VAL A 104 -9.87 11.61 -9.02
C VAL A 104 -10.52 12.86 -9.61
N LYS A 105 -11.50 12.69 -10.50
CA LYS A 105 -12.31 13.80 -11.00
C LYS A 105 -12.91 14.60 -9.86
N GLY A 106 -12.78 15.92 -9.93
CA GLY A 106 -13.33 16.84 -8.95
C GLY A 106 -13.40 18.27 -9.45
N VAL A 107 -13.72 19.15 -8.52
CA VAL A 107 -13.65 20.60 -8.69
C VAL A 107 -12.73 21.19 -7.62
N PHE A 108 -12.08 22.31 -7.95
CA PHE A 108 -11.16 22.97 -7.03
C PHE A 108 -11.92 23.65 -5.90
N CYS A 109 -12.14 22.89 -4.82
CA CYS A 109 -12.86 23.30 -3.62
C CYS A 109 -12.62 22.33 -2.46
N ALA A 110 -12.53 22.82 -1.22
CA ALA A 110 -12.33 21.97 -0.05
C ALA A 110 -13.48 20.96 0.14
N GLU A 111 -14.72 21.39 -0.12
CA GLU A 111 -15.93 20.57 -0.05
C GLU A 111 -15.93 19.40 -1.06
N ASN A 112 -15.08 19.45 -2.09
CA ASN A 112 -14.96 18.41 -3.11
C ASN A 112 -13.61 17.69 -3.09
N GLN A 113 -12.69 18.08 -2.21
CA GLN A 113 -11.43 17.37 -2.02
C GLN A 113 -11.73 16.00 -1.38
N PRO A 114 -11.37 14.86 -2.01
CA PRO A 114 -11.67 13.55 -1.45
C PRO A 114 -11.02 13.37 -0.07
N GLY A 115 -11.83 13.00 0.93
CA GLY A 115 -11.39 12.90 2.33
C GLY A 115 -10.98 14.22 2.99
N GLY A 116 -11.26 15.36 2.35
CA GLY A 116 -10.86 16.70 2.80
C GLY A 116 -9.35 16.89 2.88
N ALA A 117 -8.90 17.87 3.68
CA ALA A 117 -7.49 18.23 3.81
C ALA A 117 -6.58 17.10 4.34
N LYS A 118 -7.17 16.05 4.96
CA LYS A 118 -6.45 14.89 5.50
C LYS A 118 -6.63 13.63 4.63
N GLY A 119 -7.35 13.73 3.52
CA GLY A 119 -7.72 12.60 2.66
C GLY A 119 -6.59 12.04 1.79
N GLY A 120 -5.42 12.67 1.80
CA GLY A 120 -4.28 12.25 0.98
C GLY A 120 -4.21 12.88 -0.41
N PHE A 121 -5.01 13.90 -0.70
CA PHE A 121 -5.03 14.58 -1.99
C PHE A 121 -4.51 16.02 -1.91
N PRO A 122 -3.20 16.24 -1.71
CA PRO A 122 -2.65 17.58 -1.48
C PRO A 122 -2.66 18.46 -2.73
N HIS A 123 -2.81 17.87 -3.92
CA HIS A 123 -2.60 18.55 -5.19
C HIS A 123 -3.85 18.53 -6.07
N PHE A 124 -4.16 19.66 -6.70
CA PHE A 124 -5.21 19.81 -7.69
C PHE A 124 -4.64 20.30 -9.01
N HIS A 125 -5.05 19.64 -10.08
CA HIS A 125 -4.67 19.99 -11.45
C HIS A 125 -5.93 20.20 -12.28
N ARG A 126 -6.14 21.40 -12.81
CA ARG A 126 -7.33 21.73 -13.62
C ARG A 126 -7.33 20.98 -14.94
N LEU A 127 -8.52 20.64 -15.43
CA LEU A 127 -8.72 19.89 -16.67
C LEU A 127 -8.12 20.59 -17.89
N ASN A 128 -8.24 21.92 -17.96
CA ASN A 128 -7.87 22.72 -19.12
C ASN A 128 -6.95 23.89 -18.72
N ALA A 129 -5.78 23.97 -19.36
CA ALA A 129 -4.86 25.10 -19.28
C ALA A 129 -3.97 25.12 -20.53
N ALA A 130 -3.43 26.30 -20.87
CA ALA A 130 -2.57 26.46 -22.05
C ALA A 130 -1.25 25.67 -21.96
N ASP A 131 -0.74 25.46 -20.74
CA ASP A 131 0.44 24.66 -20.45
C ASP A 131 0.31 24.01 -19.07
N TYR A 132 1.17 23.04 -18.79
CA TYR A 132 1.07 22.23 -17.58
C TYR A 132 1.30 23.05 -16.30
N ALA A 133 2.24 24.01 -16.29
CA ALA A 133 2.54 24.82 -15.11
C ALA A 133 1.35 25.71 -14.73
N LYS A 134 0.60 26.21 -15.73
CA LYS A 134 -0.65 26.95 -15.51
C LYS A 134 -1.82 26.06 -15.11
N GLY A 135 -1.65 24.74 -15.09
CA GLY A 135 -2.69 23.79 -14.72
C GLY A 135 -2.90 23.63 -13.21
N HIS A 136 -1.95 24.06 -12.39
CA HIS A 136 -2.07 23.93 -10.93
C HIS A 136 -3.17 24.85 -10.38
N ALA A 137 -4.01 24.30 -9.48
CA ALA A 137 -5.13 25.01 -8.85
C ALA A 137 -6.10 25.67 -9.87
N GLY A 138 -6.89 26.64 -9.44
CA GLY A 138 -7.76 27.46 -10.29
C GLY A 138 -8.68 28.36 -9.47
N PRO A 139 -9.61 29.08 -10.11
CA PRO A 139 -10.75 29.67 -9.41
C PRO A 139 -11.59 28.60 -8.66
N PRO A 140 -12.28 28.96 -7.58
CA PRO A 140 -13.22 28.06 -6.91
C PRO A 140 -14.20 27.39 -7.88
N GLY A 141 -14.37 26.08 -7.78
CA GLY A 141 -15.28 25.31 -8.64
C GLY A 141 -14.70 24.92 -10.01
N THR A 142 -13.43 25.24 -10.29
CA THR A 142 -12.78 24.83 -11.55
C THR A 142 -12.74 23.30 -11.69
N PRO A 143 -13.18 22.70 -12.81
CA PRO A 143 -13.11 21.26 -13.02
C PRO A 143 -11.69 20.78 -13.23
N GLY A 144 -11.39 19.58 -12.73
CA GLY A 144 -10.06 19.00 -12.81
C GLY A 144 -9.93 17.77 -11.93
N TYR A 145 -8.74 17.58 -11.39
CA TYR A 145 -8.38 16.35 -10.70
C TYR A 145 -7.72 16.64 -9.37
N TRP A 146 -8.16 15.91 -8.34
CA TRP A 146 -7.44 15.79 -7.08
C TRP A 146 -6.48 14.62 -7.17
N LEU A 147 -5.20 14.85 -6.84
CA LEU A 147 -4.14 13.85 -6.95
C LEU A 147 -3.58 13.48 -5.58
N SER A 148 -3.50 12.16 -5.34
CA SER A 148 -2.74 11.56 -4.24
C SER A 148 -1.45 10.95 -4.80
N TRP A 149 -0.34 11.23 -4.12
CA TRP A 149 1.01 10.86 -4.54
C TRP A 149 1.60 9.89 -3.53
N VAL A 150 2.05 8.73 -3.99
CA VAL A 150 2.76 7.75 -3.17
C VAL A 150 4.14 7.55 -3.75
N ALA A 151 5.14 8.01 -2.99
CA ALA A 151 6.53 7.76 -3.32
C ALA A 151 6.83 6.27 -3.14
N VAL A 152 7.60 5.70 -4.08
CA VAL A 152 7.98 4.28 -4.06
C VAL A 152 9.48 4.09 -3.83
N ASP A 153 10.22 5.20 -3.75
CA ASP A 153 11.67 5.23 -3.63
C ASP A 153 12.12 6.39 -2.74
N GLU A 154 13.40 6.38 -2.36
CA GLU A 154 14.05 7.50 -1.66
C GLU A 154 14.76 8.42 -2.67
N PHE A 155 14.44 9.71 -2.66
CA PHE A 155 15.08 10.68 -3.55
C PHE A 155 14.96 12.12 -3.05
N ALA A 156 15.83 12.98 -3.56
CA ALA A 156 15.73 14.41 -3.39
C ALA A 156 14.80 15.03 -4.45
N GLN A 157 13.84 15.83 -4.01
CA GLN A 157 13.06 16.70 -4.89
C GLN A 157 13.89 17.90 -5.35
N ARG A 158 13.38 18.63 -6.35
CA ARG A 158 14.06 19.83 -6.90
C ARG A 158 14.26 20.95 -5.87
N ASP A 159 13.43 20.99 -4.84
CA ASP A 159 13.52 21.91 -3.71
C ASP A 159 14.49 21.43 -2.61
N GLY A 160 15.16 20.30 -2.81
CA GLY A 160 16.09 19.68 -1.85
C GLY A 160 15.43 18.80 -0.79
N ARG A 161 14.10 18.74 -0.74
CA ARG A 161 13.36 17.91 0.22
C ARG A 161 13.63 16.43 -0.05
N GLN A 162 13.92 15.69 1.03
CA GLN A 162 14.08 14.24 0.96
C GLN A 162 12.71 13.57 1.05
N VAL A 163 12.40 12.76 0.05
CA VAL A 163 11.18 11.97 -0.02
C VAL A 163 11.52 10.52 0.32
N LYS A 164 10.62 9.87 1.08
CA LYS A 164 10.70 8.46 1.44
C LYS A 164 9.44 7.72 0.98
N PRO A 165 9.47 6.39 0.84
CA PRO A 165 8.29 5.61 0.48
C PRO A 165 7.08 5.88 1.38
N GLY A 166 5.92 6.14 0.76
CA GLY A 166 4.69 6.53 1.47
C GLY A 166 3.94 7.67 0.78
N VAL A 167 2.83 8.12 1.37
CA VAL A 167 2.06 9.25 0.82
C VAL A 167 2.85 10.56 0.98
N ASP A 168 3.06 11.27 -0.12
CA ASP A 168 3.72 12.57 -0.15
C ASP A 168 2.69 13.70 -0.05
N TYR A 169 2.30 14.05 1.17
CA TYR A 169 1.36 15.15 1.46
C TYR A 169 1.90 16.53 1.09
N GLU A 170 3.21 16.64 0.83
CA GLU A 170 3.89 17.90 0.53
C GLU A 170 4.21 18.03 -0.96
N PHE A 171 3.72 17.11 -1.80
CA PHE A 171 3.91 17.20 -3.24
C PHE A 171 3.13 18.39 -3.81
N SER A 172 3.84 19.50 -4.06
CA SER A 172 3.32 20.71 -4.73
C SER A 172 1.91 21.09 -4.26
N PRO A 173 1.67 21.30 -2.95
CA PRO A 173 0.33 21.40 -2.41
C PRO A 173 -0.44 22.57 -3.03
N THR A 174 -1.72 22.37 -3.32
CA THR A 174 -2.64 23.41 -3.79
C THR A 174 -3.78 23.55 -2.78
N PRO A 175 -3.64 24.44 -1.78
CA PRO A 175 -4.68 24.66 -0.79
C PRO A 175 -6.02 25.00 -1.46
N ALA A 176 -7.04 24.19 -1.18
CA ALA A 176 -8.36 24.40 -1.74
C ALA A 176 -9.04 25.62 -1.08
N PRO A 177 -9.82 26.42 -1.82
CA PRO A 177 -10.67 27.44 -1.21
C PRO A 177 -11.61 26.78 -0.19
N PRO A 178 -11.72 27.33 1.04
CA PRO A 178 -12.48 26.69 2.13
C PRO A 178 -14.00 26.77 1.94
N ARG A 179 -14.47 27.68 1.08
CA ARG A 179 -15.87 27.84 0.69
C ARG A 179 -15.94 28.30 -0.77
N CYS A 180 -16.67 27.57 -1.59
CA CYS A 180 -16.84 27.90 -3.02
C CYS A 180 -18.24 28.37 -3.40
N GLY A 181 -19.09 28.60 -2.39
CA GLY A 181 -20.46 29.07 -2.59
C GLY A 181 -21.47 27.94 -2.83
N ALA A 182 -22.75 28.31 -2.92
CA ALA A 182 -23.88 27.36 -2.84
C ALA A 182 -24.07 26.47 -4.10
N LYS A 183 -23.36 26.72 -5.20
CA LYS A 183 -23.53 26.00 -6.47
C LYS A 183 -22.18 25.55 -7.03
N LEU A 184 -21.60 24.53 -6.41
CA LEU A 184 -20.47 23.82 -7.00
C LEU A 184 -20.91 23.08 -8.26
N PRO A 185 -20.12 23.14 -9.36
CA PRO A 185 -20.37 22.29 -10.51
C PRO A 185 -20.32 20.81 -10.13
N LYS A 186 -21.10 19.99 -10.83
CA LYS A 186 -21.01 18.54 -10.70
C LYS A 186 -19.65 18.06 -11.24
N THR A 187 -19.18 16.93 -10.71
CA THR A 187 -17.91 16.30 -11.11
C THR A 187 -18.09 15.33 -12.29
N ASP A 188 -19.04 15.58 -13.18
CA ASP A 188 -19.46 14.71 -14.28
C ASP A 188 -18.92 15.18 -15.64
N PHE A 189 -17.93 16.07 -15.63
CA PHE A 189 -17.30 16.54 -16.86
C PHE A 189 -16.71 15.38 -17.68
N ALA A 190 -16.86 15.50 -19.00
CA ALA A 190 -16.26 14.58 -19.96
C ALA A 190 -14.73 14.73 -19.90
N ALA A 191 -14.05 13.68 -19.47
CA ALA A 191 -12.59 13.63 -19.48
C ALA A 191 -12.12 12.84 -20.71
N PRO A 192 -11.11 13.34 -21.44
CA PRO A 192 -10.60 12.64 -22.61
C PRO A 192 -10.17 11.21 -22.27
N GLY A 193 -10.69 10.24 -23.05
CA GLY A 193 -10.35 8.83 -22.91
C GLY A 193 -10.86 8.14 -21.64
N ALA A 194 -11.62 8.82 -20.78
CA ALA A 194 -12.10 8.23 -19.53
C ALA A 194 -13.07 7.07 -19.79
N LYS A 195 -12.70 5.88 -19.32
CA LYS A 195 -13.48 4.65 -19.44
C LYS A 195 -13.00 3.62 -18.41
N ALA A 196 -13.86 2.65 -18.10
CA ALA A 196 -13.42 1.42 -17.47
C ALA A 196 -12.45 0.66 -18.38
N LEU A 197 -11.50 -0.04 -17.77
CA LEU A 197 -10.61 -0.94 -18.50
C LEU A 197 -11.43 -2.09 -19.11
N SER A 198 -11.10 -2.45 -20.35
CA SER A 198 -11.57 -3.72 -20.90
C SER A 198 -10.90 -4.90 -20.21
N GLU A 199 -11.44 -6.11 -20.38
CA GLU A 199 -10.82 -7.34 -19.88
C GLU A 199 -9.38 -7.50 -20.39
N ALA A 200 -9.15 -7.25 -21.69
CA ALA A 200 -7.82 -7.29 -22.29
C ALA A 200 -6.88 -6.23 -21.69
N ASP A 201 -7.38 -5.03 -21.43
CA ASP A 201 -6.63 -3.95 -20.78
C ASP A 201 -6.28 -4.29 -19.32
N LEU A 202 -7.19 -4.94 -18.58
CA LEU A 202 -6.97 -5.42 -17.22
C LEU A 202 -5.93 -6.54 -17.19
N ALA A 203 -6.05 -7.51 -18.08
CA ALA A 203 -5.09 -8.61 -18.20
C ALA A 203 -3.69 -8.09 -18.56
N ALA A 204 -3.60 -7.14 -19.50
CA ALA A 204 -2.33 -6.49 -19.85
C ALA A 204 -1.72 -5.74 -18.68
N LEU A 205 -2.52 -4.98 -17.92
CA LEU A 205 -2.05 -4.29 -16.72
C LEU A 205 -1.60 -5.29 -15.64
N ALA A 206 -2.38 -6.34 -15.38
CA ALA A 206 -2.06 -7.41 -14.43
C ALA A 206 -0.75 -8.14 -14.79
N GLY A 207 -0.52 -8.38 -16.08
CA GLY A 207 0.71 -8.98 -16.59
C GLY A 207 1.99 -8.18 -16.32
N LEU A 208 1.88 -6.91 -15.90
CA LEU A 208 3.03 -6.12 -15.44
C LEU A 208 3.41 -6.41 -13.99
N PHE A 209 2.59 -7.13 -13.22
CA PHE A 209 2.76 -7.37 -11.79
C PHE A 209 2.91 -8.87 -11.50
N THR A 210 4.06 -9.43 -11.86
CA THR A 210 4.30 -10.89 -11.83
C THR A 210 5.13 -11.35 -10.64
N ASP A 211 5.56 -10.45 -9.77
CA ASP A 211 6.46 -10.79 -8.67
C ASP A 211 5.68 -11.40 -7.49
N ASN A 212 6.35 -12.25 -6.72
CA ASN A 212 5.82 -12.79 -5.48
C ASN A 212 6.75 -12.44 -4.31
N PRO A 213 6.37 -11.49 -3.45
CA PRO A 213 7.16 -11.12 -2.28
C PRO A 213 6.96 -12.07 -1.09
N LEU A 214 6.00 -13.02 -1.18
CA LEU A 214 5.65 -13.94 -0.10
C LEU A 214 6.23 -15.34 -0.34
N THR A 215 6.54 -16.02 0.75
CA THR A 215 7.07 -17.39 0.79
C THR A 215 6.25 -18.26 1.73
N GLY A 216 6.53 -19.57 1.75
CA GLY A 216 5.92 -20.53 2.68
C GLY A 216 4.60 -21.12 2.22
N GLY A 217 4.16 -20.85 0.99
CA GLY A 217 2.89 -21.38 0.43
C GLY A 217 1.76 -20.35 0.35
N GLN A 218 2.04 -19.09 0.67
CA GLN A 218 1.06 -18.01 0.60
C GLN A 218 0.77 -17.60 -0.85
N THR A 219 -0.51 -17.36 -1.14
CA THR A 219 -0.96 -16.68 -2.36
C THR A 219 -1.69 -15.40 -1.97
N ALA A 220 -1.12 -14.26 -2.35
CA ALA A 220 -1.75 -12.98 -2.08
C ALA A 220 -2.95 -12.73 -3.02
N PRO A 221 -3.99 -12.01 -2.58
CA PRO A 221 -5.13 -11.62 -3.44
C PRO A 221 -4.77 -10.45 -4.39
N ARG A 222 -3.48 -10.14 -4.53
CA ARG A 222 -2.94 -8.94 -5.17
C ARG A 222 -1.66 -9.31 -5.91
N LEU A 223 -1.35 -8.52 -6.92
CA LEU A 223 -0.26 -8.74 -7.86
C LEU A 223 0.84 -7.71 -7.60
N TYR A 224 2.10 -8.13 -7.56
CA TYR A 224 3.23 -7.27 -7.18
C TYR A 224 4.23 -7.05 -8.31
N ARG A 225 4.91 -5.91 -8.24
CA ARG A 225 6.11 -5.60 -9.02
C ARG A 225 7.13 -4.95 -8.09
N TRP A 226 8.30 -5.56 -7.92
CA TRP A 226 9.43 -4.93 -7.27
C TRP A 226 9.87 -3.71 -8.07
N VAL A 227 10.12 -2.60 -7.37
CA VAL A 227 10.61 -1.36 -7.98
C VAL A 227 11.96 -0.94 -7.43
N ASN A 228 12.35 -1.49 -6.28
CA ASN A 228 13.70 -1.51 -5.73
C ASN A 228 13.84 -2.71 -4.77
N LYS A 229 14.93 -2.74 -3.98
CA LYS A 229 15.24 -3.86 -3.09
C LYS A 229 14.26 -4.06 -1.92
N ASP A 230 13.56 -3.00 -1.50
CA ASP A 230 12.74 -2.98 -0.28
C ASP A 230 11.26 -2.65 -0.55
N VAL A 231 10.93 -2.15 -1.74
CA VAL A 231 9.59 -1.68 -2.11
C VAL A 231 9.08 -2.40 -3.34
N ALA A 232 7.87 -2.96 -3.23
CA ALA A 232 7.07 -3.38 -4.37
C ALA A 232 5.83 -2.51 -4.50
N VAL A 233 5.44 -2.20 -5.73
CA VAL A 233 4.10 -1.68 -6.04
C VAL A 233 3.17 -2.88 -6.22
N PHE A 234 1.92 -2.76 -5.80
CA PHE A 234 0.92 -3.76 -6.09
C PHE A 234 -0.36 -3.16 -6.68
N ILE A 235 -1.08 -4.00 -7.40
CA ILE A 235 -2.50 -3.79 -7.71
C ILE A 235 -3.33 -4.89 -7.06
N GLN A 236 -4.53 -4.54 -6.62
CA GLN A 236 -5.53 -5.49 -6.18
C GLN A 236 -6.79 -5.32 -7.01
N LEU A 237 -7.17 -6.39 -7.69
CA LEU A 237 -8.36 -6.46 -8.51
C LEU A 237 -9.60 -6.77 -7.66
N ASP A 238 -10.79 -6.64 -8.24
CA ASP A 238 -12.03 -7.04 -7.58
C ASP A 238 -12.19 -8.56 -7.43
N LYS A 239 -11.53 -9.32 -8.32
CA LYS A 239 -11.35 -10.78 -8.27
C LYS A 239 -9.88 -11.12 -8.29
N SER A 240 -9.47 -12.13 -7.52
CA SER A 240 -8.06 -12.52 -7.46
C SER A 240 -7.55 -13.11 -8.78
N ASP A 241 -8.43 -13.75 -9.57
CA ASP A 241 -8.14 -14.20 -10.92
C ASP A 241 -8.27 -13.02 -11.89
N PRO A 242 -7.19 -12.59 -12.58
CA PRO A 242 -7.26 -11.52 -13.57
C PRO A 242 -8.23 -11.79 -14.72
N ALA A 243 -8.49 -13.05 -15.07
CA ALA A 243 -9.43 -13.41 -16.13
C ALA A 243 -10.90 -13.18 -15.72
N GLU A 244 -11.20 -13.15 -14.41
CA GLU A 244 -12.53 -12.86 -13.89
C GLU A 244 -12.70 -11.41 -13.41
N ALA A 245 -11.61 -10.65 -13.39
CA ALA A 245 -11.60 -9.29 -12.86
C ALA A 245 -12.30 -8.31 -13.79
N THR A 246 -13.02 -7.37 -13.19
CA THR A 246 -13.72 -6.29 -13.90
C THR A 246 -13.25 -4.90 -13.49
N ALA A 247 -12.48 -4.80 -12.40
CA ALA A 247 -11.99 -3.52 -11.90
C ALA A 247 -10.67 -3.66 -11.15
N VAL A 248 -9.86 -2.60 -11.20
CA VAL A 248 -8.80 -2.37 -10.23
C VAL A 248 -9.44 -1.72 -9.00
N ARG A 249 -9.33 -2.34 -7.82
CA ARG A 249 -9.84 -1.80 -6.56
C ARG A 249 -8.80 -0.99 -5.80
N TYR A 250 -7.54 -1.42 -5.86
CA TYR A 250 -6.43 -0.74 -5.22
C TYR A 250 -5.19 -0.70 -6.10
N ILE A 251 -4.45 0.39 -5.97
CA ILE A 251 -3.00 0.45 -6.22
C ILE A 251 -2.32 0.80 -4.90
N GLY A 252 -1.15 0.26 -4.63
CA GLY A 252 -0.48 0.46 -3.35
C GLY A 252 0.99 0.10 -3.38
N ILE A 253 1.63 0.21 -2.21
CA ILE A 253 3.02 -0.19 -2.03
C ILE A 253 3.17 -1.11 -0.81
N SER A 254 4.11 -2.03 -0.88
CA SER A 254 4.59 -2.82 0.24
C SER A 254 6.05 -2.46 0.52
N VAL A 255 6.34 -2.02 1.73
CA VAL A 255 7.67 -1.61 2.18
C VAL A 255 8.17 -2.66 3.17
N ARG A 256 9.34 -3.25 2.92
CA ARG A 256 9.95 -4.21 3.83
C ARG A 256 10.15 -3.59 5.21
N GLY A 257 9.86 -4.35 6.25
CA GLY A 257 10.09 -3.94 7.63
C GLY A 257 9.83 -5.06 8.63
N GLU A 258 9.64 -4.65 9.88
CA GLU A 258 9.37 -5.52 11.01
C GLU A 258 8.05 -5.13 11.67
N PHE A 259 7.38 -6.09 12.30
CA PHE A 259 6.12 -5.87 13.02
C PHE A 259 6.36 -5.20 14.37
N CYS A 260 6.64 -3.89 14.30
CA CYS A 260 6.88 -3.01 15.45
C CYS A 260 6.35 -1.61 15.16
N LYS A 261 5.83 -0.92 16.19
CA LYS A 261 5.28 0.43 16.02
C LYS A 261 6.35 1.41 15.56
N SER A 262 7.57 1.29 16.06
CA SER A 262 8.72 2.11 15.65
C SER A 262 9.18 1.87 14.20
N LYS A 263 8.77 0.75 13.61
CA LYS A 263 9.13 0.32 12.25
C LYS A 263 8.01 0.51 11.23
N GLN A 264 6.81 0.88 11.68
CA GLN A 264 5.71 1.26 10.81
C GLN A 264 6.04 2.60 10.13
N PRO A 265 6.12 2.68 8.78
CA PRO A 265 6.55 3.91 8.11
C PRO A 265 5.68 5.13 8.43
N SER A 266 4.35 4.95 8.45
CA SER A 266 3.38 5.96 8.89
C SER A 266 2.03 5.30 9.20
N VAL A 267 1.07 6.09 9.68
CA VAL A 267 -0.33 5.64 9.88
C VAL A 267 -1.05 5.26 8.59
N ASP A 268 -0.50 5.60 7.42
CA ASP A 268 -1.05 5.22 6.11
C ASP A 268 -0.75 3.77 5.74
N PHE A 269 0.05 3.08 6.56
CA PHE A 269 0.35 1.66 6.41
C PHE A 269 -0.40 0.84 7.47
N PRO A 270 -1.73 0.64 7.33
CA PRO A 270 -2.54 0.09 8.41
C PRO A 270 -2.28 -1.39 8.70
N HIS A 271 -1.58 -2.08 7.81
CA HIS A 271 -1.44 -3.52 7.88
C HIS A 271 -0.04 -4.00 7.54
N PHE A 272 0.35 -5.04 8.25
CA PHE A 272 1.61 -5.75 8.17
C PHE A 272 1.34 -7.20 7.78
N HIS A 273 2.10 -7.67 6.80
CA HIS A 273 2.04 -9.04 6.31
C HIS A 273 3.42 -9.67 6.33
N ARG A 274 3.56 -10.80 7.03
CA ARG A 274 4.78 -11.57 7.18
C ARG A 274 5.18 -12.20 5.86
N THR A 275 6.48 -12.22 5.61
CA THR A 275 7.00 -12.82 4.37
C THR A 275 6.75 -14.32 4.33
N HIS A 276 6.81 -15.00 5.47
CA HIS A 276 6.72 -16.46 5.53
C HIS A 276 5.51 -16.92 6.38
N ALA A 277 4.61 -17.69 5.77
CA ALA A 277 3.54 -18.39 6.46
C ALA A 277 3.03 -19.56 5.59
N ALA A 278 2.45 -20.58 6.21
CA ALA A 278 1.88 -21.73 5.49
C ALA A 278 0.72 -21.34 4.56
N GLU A 279 -0.05 -20.33 4.95
CA GLU A 279 -1.22 -19.83 4.21
C GLU A 279 -1.31 -18.31 4.35
N TYR A 280 -1.93 -17.65 3.38
CA TYR A 280 -2.09 -16.20 3.39
C TYR A 280 -2.83 -15.67 4.63
N SER A 281 -3.87 -16.37 5.09
CA SER A 281 -4.64 -15.99 6.30
C SER A 281 -3.80 -16.00 7.58
N LYS A 282 -2.69 -16.76 7.58
CA LYS A 282 -1.74 -16.85 8.68
C LYS A 282 -0.59 -15.85 8.53
N GLY A 283 -0.53 -15.10 7.43
CA GLY A 283 0.52 -14.14 7.16
C GLY A 283 0.38 -12.82 7.91
N HIS A 284 -0.75 -12.52 8.56
CA HIS A 284 -0.89 -11.29 9.35
C HIS A 284 0.12 -11.22 10.51
N GLY A 285 0.61 -10.03 10.84
CA GLY A 285 1.58 -9.83 11.94
C GLY A 285 1.13 -10.50 13.25
N GLN A 286 2.04 -11.22 13.92
CA GLN A 286 1.74 -11.96 15.15
C GLN A 286 2.64 -11.50 16.29
N ALA A 287 3.96 -11.64 16.13
CA ALA A 287 4.95 -11.41 17.17
C ALA A 287 5.75 -10.12 16.90
N PRO A 288 6.13 -9.37 17.96
CA PRO A 288 7.08 -8.27 17.86
C PRO A 288 8.33 -8.70 17.07
N GLY A 289 8.71 -7.90 16.07
CA GLY A 289 9.91 -8.17 15.26
C GLY A 289 9.72 -9.18 14.13
N ASP A 290 8.51 -9.72 13.91
CA ASP A 290 8.19 -10.52 12.72
C ASP A 290 8.62 -9.76 11.46
N ARG A 291 9.33 -10.44 10.55
CA ARG A 291 9.78 -9.87 9.27
C ARG A 291 8.70 -9.96 8.20
N GLY A 292 8.60 -8.93 7.38
CA GLY A 292 7.51 -8.80 6.42
C GLY A 292 7.46 -7.43 5.77
N TYR A 293 6.23 -7.03 5.46
CA TYR A 293 5.94 -5.80 4.73
C TYR A 293 4.87 -4.99 5.43
N TRP A 294 5.13 -3.71 5.58
CA TRP A 294 4.10 -2.69 5.82
C TRP A 294 3.47 -2.33 4.49
N LEU A 295 2.14 -2.35 4.42
CA LEU A 295 1.42 -2.14 3.17
C LEU A 295 0.56 -0.89 3.25
N LEU A 296 0.50 -0.14 2.15
CA LEU A 296 -0.30 1.07 1.97
C LEU A 296 -1.22 0.87 0.77
N TRP A 297 -2.50 1.22 0.94
CA TRP A 297 -3.54 1.04 -0.08
C TRP A 297 -4.13 2.38 -0.52
N MET A 298 -4.18 2.62 -1.83
CA MET A 298 -5.00 3.66 -2.43
C MET A 298 -6.15 3.03 -3.20
N ALA A 299 -7.37 3.23 -2.70
CA ALA A 299 -8.57 2.82 -3.40
C ALA A 299 -8.72 3.61 -4.71
N THR A 300 -9.09 2.90 -5.77
CA THR A 300 -9.30 3.45 -7.11
C THR A 300 -10.76 3.54 -7.50
N ASP A 301 -11.65 3.05 -6.64
CA ASP A 301 -13.09 2.98 -6.89
C ASP A 301 -13.89 3.08 -5.58
N THR A 302 -15.21 3.20 -5.71
CA THR A 302 -16.18 3.17 -4.61
C THR A 302 -16.84 1.79 -4.56
N PHE A 303 -16.56 1.02 -3.50
CA PHE A 303 -17.10 -0.34 -3.36
C PHE A 303 -17.29 -0.71 -1.89
N LYS A 304 -18.09 -1.75 -1.67
CA LYS A 304 -18.31 -2.34 -0.34
C LYS A 304 -17.27 -3.42 -0.08
N GLN A 305 -16.56 -3.32 1.03
CA GLN A 305 -15.65 -4.36 1.54
C GLN A 305 -16.43 -5.56 2.10
N ARG A 306 -15.73 -6.67 2.35
CA ARG A 306 -16.35 -7.90 2.89
C ARG A 306 -16.95 -7.69 4.30
N ASP A 307 -16.38 -6.78 5.07
CA ASP A 307 -16.87 -6.34 6.39
C ASP A 307 -18.07 -5.38 6.31
N GLY A 308 -18.48 -5.02 5.09
CA GLY A 308 -19.59 -4.11 4.83
C GLY A 308 -19.23 -2.63 4.82
N ARG A 309 -17.98 -2.26 5.08
CA ARG A 309 -17.49 -0.87 5.02
C ARG A 309 -17.55 -0.35 3.59
N GLN A 310 -18.01 0.90 3.45
CA GLN A 310 -17.96 1.61 2.18
C GLN A 310 -16.57 2.22 2.00
N VAL A 311 -15.90 1.87 0.91
CA VAL A 311 -14.63 2.46 0.49
C VAL A 311 -14.89 3.52 -0.56
N SER A 312 -14.07 4.57 -0.57
CA SER A 312 -14.05 5.62 -1.59
C SER A 312 -12.61 5.85 -2.05
N PRO A 313 -12.39 6.42 -3.25
CA PRO A 313 -11.04 6.64 -3.77
C PRO A 313 -10.15 7.45 -2.83
N GLY A 314 -8.91 7.00 -2.63
CA GLY A 314 -7.97 7.59 -1.68
C GLY A 314 -7.27 6.59 -0.77
N VAL A 315 -6.51 7.10 0.20
CA VAL A 315 -5.75 6.27 1.15
C VAL A 315 -6.71 5.50 2.07
N ASP A 316 -6.74 4.17 1.99
CA ASP A 316 -7.56 3.32 2.87
C ASP A 316 -6.77 2.92 4.13
N ARG A 317 -6.92 3.70 5.20
CA ARG A 317 -6.28 3.47 6.51
C ARG A 317 -6.99 2.41 7.36
N GLU A 318 -8.07 1.85 6.85
CA GLU A 318 -8.88 0.85 7.54
C GLU A 318 -8.84 -0.50 6.82
N PHE A 319 -7.93 -0.68 5.86
CA PHE A 319 -7.77 -1.95 5.18
C PHE A 319 -7.15 -2.99 6.13
N SER A 320 -7.99 -3.93 6.60
CA SER A 320 -7.58 -5.11 7.37
C SER A 320 -6.52 -4.81 8.44
N PRO A 321 -6.73 -3.85 9.34
CA PRO A 321 -5.66 -3.30 10.17
C PRO A 321 -4.97 -4.36 11.03
N THR A 322 -3.65 -4.27 11.16
CA THR A 322 -2.85 -5.06 12.12
C THR A 322 -2.11 -4.11 13.04
N PRO A 323 -2.71 -3.73 14.19
CA PRO A 323 -2.08 -2.81 15.13
C PRO A 323 -0.73 -3.38 15.62
N PRO A 324 0.41 -2.71 15.38
CA PRO A 324 1.70 -3.22 15.81
C PRO A 324 1.89 -3.07 17.33
N PRO A 325 2.63 -3.98 17.96
CA PRO A 325 3.04 -3.85 19.35
C PRO A 325 4.05 -2.72 19.55
N ALA A 326 4.18 -2.27 20.80
CA ALA A 326 5.27 -1.40 21.20
C ALA A 326 6.59 -2.19 21.20
N CYS A 327 7.36 -1.94 20.16
CA CYS A 327 8.77 -2.17 19.93
C CYS A 327 9.16 -1.15 18.83
#